data_AF-A0A432D1K3-F1
#
_entry.id   AF-A0A432D1K3-F1
#
_cell.length_a   1.000
_cell.length_b   1.000
_cell.length_c   1.000
_cell.angle_alpha   90.00
_cell.angle_beta   90.00
_cell.angle_gamma   90.00
#
_symmetry.space_group_name_H-M   'P 1'
#
loop_
_entity.id
_entity.type
_entity.pdbx_description
1 polymer ?
#
loop_
_entity_poly.entity_id
_entity_poly.type
_entity_poly.pdbx_seq_one_letter_code
_entity_poly.pdbx_strand_id
1 'polypeptide(L)'
;MNKAFVIRARAASTDHNTFVAGVGGDAHSEILAHVLMNAIFTAQSHRDDVTVYLVIESTADFSRTLRFDSSQLRNIGGFHESALIALIAKGLQHSVGMKKEEQRDVSEGLSVETVSFEKLVQRLAEDYTLYLLDKKGTDIRDEPFSGPACFILTDHIPMPKKSWNSLKRLGTQKVSLGPQMLFASQCIVLIHNEFDRRGF
;
A
#
# COMPACT_ATOMS: atom_id res chain seq x y z
N MET A 1 4.20 12.32 -11.84
CA MET A 1 4.20 12.87 -10.45
C MET A 1 4.24 11.69 -9.50
N ASN A 2 5.19 11.65 -8.57
CA ASN A 2 5.37 10.47 -7.70
C ASN A 2 4.13 10.21 -6.84
N LYS A 3 3.63 8.98 -6.91
CA LYS A 3 2.48 8.50 -6.15
C LYS A 3 2.93 7.40 -5.20
N ALA A 4 2.60 7.53 -3.93
CA ALA A 4 2.75 6.46 -2.96
C ALA A 4 1.37 5.91 -2.54
N PHE A 5 1.29 4.60 -2.34
CA PHE A 5 0.11 3.95 -1.76
C PHE A 5 0.53 3.19 -0.51
N VAL A 6 -0.07 3.50 0.63
CA VAL A 6 0.13 2.76 1.89
C VAL A 6 -1.13 1.96 2.18
N ILE A 7 -1.03 0.64 2.12
CA ILE A 7 -2.12 -0.27 2.43
C ILE A 7 -1.83 -0.89 3.79
N ARG A 8 -2.68 -0.56 4.76
CA ARG A 8 -2.64 -1.17 6.08
C ARG A 8 -3.45 -2.48 6.08
N ALA A 9 -2.75 -3.61 6.02
CA ALA A 9 -3.30 -4.95 6.00
C ALA A 9 -3.29 -5.54 7.41
N ARG A 10 -4.41 -5.38 8.12
CA ARG A 10 -4.54 -5.73 9.54
C ARG A 10 -4.84 -7.21 9.75
N ALA A 11 -5.54 -7.83 8.81
CA ALA A 11 -5.87 -9.26 8.88
C ALA A 11 -4.75 -10.16 8.34
N ALA A 12 -3.93 -9.63 7.41
CA ALA A 12 -2.89 -10.40 6.73
C ALA A 12 -1.75 -10.79 7.69
N SER A 13 -1.37 -12.07 7.65
CA SER A 13 -0.30 -12.64 8.47
C SER A 13 1.08 -12.24 7.95
N THR A 14 1.97 -11.97 8.89
CA THR A 14 3.42 -11.80 8.63
C THR A 14 4.16 -13.13 8.45
N ASP A 15 3.55 -14.25 8.85
CA ASP A 15 4.04 -15.59 8.49
C ASP A 15 3.70 -15.89 7.03
N HIS A 16 4.73 -16.12 6.20
CA HIS A 16 4.58 -16.29 4.76
C HIS A 16 3.68 -17.48 4.36
N ASN A 17 3.71 -18.59 5.09
CA ASN A 17 2.86 -19.75 4.77
C ASN A 17 1.40 -19.45 5.09
N THR A 18 1.14 -18.85 6.26
CA THR A 18 -0.19 -18.41 6.67
C THR A 18 -0.74 -17.33 5.75
N PHE A 19 0.12 -16.41 5.28
CA PHE A 19 -0.25 -15.38 4.31
C PHE A 19 -0.76 -16.01 3.00
N VAL A 20 -0.01 -16.96 2.43
CA VAL A 20 -0.42 -17.65 1.20
C VAL A 20 -1.71 -18.45 1.40
N ALA A 21 -1.83 -19.14 2.54
CA ALA A 21 -3.05 -19.87 2.90
C ALA A 21 -4.26 -18.95 3.16
N GLY A 22 -4.03 -17.65 3.35
CA GLY A 22 -5.07 -16.64 3.57
C GLY A 22 -5.79 -16.19 2.29
N VAL A 23 -5.41 -16.71 1.11
CA VAL A 23 -6.14 -16.47 -0.14
C VAL A 23 -7.50 -17.17 -0.11
N GLY A 24 -8.57 -16.40 -0.30
CA GLY A 24 -9.95 -16.89 -0.24
C GLY A 24 -10.43 -17.26 1.17
N GLY A 25 -9.60 -17.04 2.20
CA GLY A 25 -9.95 -17.18 3.61
C GLY A 25 -10.33 -15.85 4.25
N ASP A 26 -10.55 -15.85 5.57
CA ASP A 26 -11.01 -14.66 6.31
C ASP A 26 -10.04 -13.47 6.24
N ALA A 27 -8.75 -13.73 6.02
CA ALA A 27 -7.73 -12.68 5.89
C ALA A 27 -7.76 -11.96 4.53
N HIS A 28 -8.38 -12.57 3.50
CA HIS A 28 -8.48 -12.04 2.15
C HIS A 28 -7.15 -11.53 1.58
N SER A 29 -6.11 -12.37 1.64
CA SER A 29 -4.76 -11.98 1.21
C SER A 29 -4.67 -11.62 -0.28
N GLU A 30 -5.60 -12.13 -1.10
CA GLU A 30 -5.78 -11.79 -2.52
C GLU A 30 -5.95 -10.28 -2.77
N ILE A 31 -6.53 -9.54 -1.82
CA ILE A 31 -6.73 -8.09 -1.94
C ILE A 31 -5.38 -7.38 -2.13
N LEU A 32 -4.31 -7.86 -1.48
CA LEU A 32 -2.98 -7.25 -1.59
C LEU A 32 -2.34 -7.50 -2.96
N ALA A 33 -2.61 -8.66 -3.57
CA ALA A 33 -2.22 -8.92 -4.94
C ALA A 33 -2.97 -8.00 -5.92
N HIS A 34 -4.27 -7.78 -5.74
CA HIS A 34 -5.04 -6.85 -6.58
C HIS A 34 -4.59 -5.40 -6.41
N VAL A 35 -4.18 -5.01 -5.20
CA VAL A 35 -3.55 -3.71 -4.92
C VAL A 35 -2.28 -3.55 -5.74
N LEU A 36 -1.35 -4.51 -5.70
CA LEU A 36 -0.12 -4.44 -6.49
C LEU A 36 -0.43 -4.42 -7.99
N MET A 37 -1.36 -5.26 -8.43
CA MET A 37 -1.78 -5.35 -9.82
C MET A 37 -2.23 -3.97 -10.34
N ASN A 38 -3.17 -3.34 -9.63
CA ASN A 38 -3.78 -2.09 -10.05
C ASN A 38 -2.89 -0.87 -9.79
N ALA A 39 -1.97 -0.95 -8.83
CA ALA A 39 -1.05 0.15 -8.56
C ALA A 39 0.06 0.24 -9.60
N ILE A 40 0.57 -0.90 -10.07
CA ILE A 40 1.82 -0.96 -10.85
C ILE A 40 1.54 -1.13 -12.34
N PHE A 41 0.62 -2.00 -12.74
CA PHE A 41 0.50 -2.40 -14.15
C PHE A 41 -0.54 -1.58 -14.92
N THR A 42 -0.25 -1.40 -16.20
CA THR A 42 -1.19 -0.98 -17.25
C THR A 42 -1.14 -2.01 -18.37
N ALA A 43 -2.01 -1.90 -19.38
CA ALA A 43 -2.09 -2.90 -20.45
C ALA A 43 -0.79 -3.06 -21.26
N GLN A 44 -0.03 -1.98 -21.43
CA GLN A 44 1.17 -1.97 -22.30
C GLN A 44 2.48 -1.84 -21.53
N SER A 45 2.45 -1.50 -20.24
CA SER A 45 3.64 -1.23 -19.43
C SER A 45 3.35 -1.33 -17.92
N HIS A 46 4.33 -0.98 -17.12
CA HIS A 46 4.16 -0.61 -15.71
C HIS A 46 4.33 0.91 -15.55
N ARG A 47 3.73 1.47 -14.50
CA ARG A 47 4.02 2.83 -14.04
C ARG A 47 5.39 2.84 -13.39
N ASP A 48 6.19 3.86 -13.64
CA ASP A 48 7.54 4.04 -13.09
C ASP A 48 7.59 5.10 -11.97
N ASP A 49 6.47 5.76 -11.69
CA ASP A 49 6.36 6.83 -10.70
C ASP A 49 5.51 6.42 -9.47
N VAL A 50 5.41 5.11 -9.22
CA VAL A 50 4.60 4.54 -8.13
C VAL A 50 5.47 3.84 -7.10
N THR A 51 5.20 4.09 -5.81
CA THR A 51 5.69 3.25 -4.71
C THR A 51 4.53 2.67 -3.92
N VAL A 52 4.52 1.36 -3.68
CA VAL A 52 3.49 0.70 -2.86
C VAL A 52 4.13 0.22 -1.55
N TYR A 53 3.49 0.54 -0.43
CA TYR A 53 3.83 0.07 0.90
C TYR A 53 2.70 -0.84 1.40
N LEU A 54 2.98 -2.12 1.58
CA LEU A 54 2.06 -3.05 2.23
C LEU A 54 2.49 -3.21 3.69
N VAL A 55 1.68 -2.68 4.62
CA VAL A 55 1.93 -2.78 6.07
C VAL A 55 1.12 -3.94 6.63
N ILE A 56 1.78 -5.06 6.87
CA ILE A 56 1.19 -6.33 7.31
C ILE A 56 1.30 -6.41 8.84
N GLU A 57 0.16 -6.49 9.54
CA GLU A 57 0.09 -6.29 11.00
C GLU A 57 -0.39 -7.51 11.81
N SER A 58 -0.86 -8.60 11.20
CA SER A 58 -1.13 -9.83 11.97
C SER A 58 0.19 -10.54 12.24
N THR A 59 0.71 -10.37 13.45
CA THR A 59 2.08 -10.74 13.80
C THR A 59 2.21 -11.22 15.25
N ALA A 60 3.24 -12.01 15.52
CA ALA A 60 3.70 -12.36 16.86
C ALA A 60 4.75 -11.38 17.43
N ASP A 61 5.39 -10.57 16.57
CA ASP A 61 6.50 -9.69 16.94
C ASP A 61 6.29 -8.23 16.51
N PHE A 62 6.60 -7.89 15.25
CA PHE A 62 6.57 -6.58 14.65
C PHE A 62 5.75 -6.62 13.35
N SER A 63 5.17 -5.50 12.94
CA SER A 63 4.61 -5.38 11.60
C SER A 63 5.71 -5.51 10.53
N ARG A 64 5.35 -5.98 9.35
CA ARG A 64 6.24 -5.99 8.17
C ARG A 64 5.73 -4.99 7.15
N THR A 65 6.57 -4.03 6.78
CA THR A 65 6.31 -3.14 5.66
C THR A 65 7.08 -3.63 4.45
N LEU A 66 6.36 -4.07 3.43
CA LEU A 66 6.95 -4.38 2.12
C LEU A 66 6.85 -3.14 1.24
N ARG A 67 8.00 -2.65 0.76
CA ARG A 67 8.08 -1.52 -0.18
C ARG A 67 8.35 -2.04 -1.58
N PHE A 68 7.47 -1.66 -2.51
CA PHE A 68 7.56 -1.96 -3.93
C PHE A 68 7.81 -0.65 -4.69
N ASP A 69 9.01 -0.47 -5.23
CA ASP A 69 9.40 0.67 -6.06
C ASP A 69 9.26 0.31 -7.54
N SER A 70 8.19 0.79 -8.16
CA SER A 70 7.82 0.37 -9.52
C SER A 70 8.87 0.68 -10.59
N SER A 71 9.67 1.75 -10.42
CA SER A 71 10.77 2.11 -11.33
C SER A 71 11.88 1.05 -11.36
N GLN A 72 12.08 0.36 -10.23
CA GLN A 72 13.16 -0.59 -10.00
C GLN A 72 12.69 -2.05 -10.07
N LEU A 73 11.38 -2.32 -10.06
CA LEU A 73 10.90 -3.69 -10.05
C LEU A 73 11.35 -4.44 -11.31
N ARG A 74 11.95 -5.60 -11.10
CA ARG A 74 12.34 -6.55 -12.15
C ARG A 74 11.91 -7.96 -11.74
N ASN A 75 11.75 -8.84 -12.73
CA ASN A 75 11.53 -10.28 -12.52
C ASN A 75 10.38 -10.62 -11.55
N ILE A 76 9.25 -9.90 -11.66
CA ILE A 76 8.06 -10.02 -10.78
C ILE A 76 7.37 -11.40 -10.95
N GLY A 77 7.69 -12.15 -12.00
CA GLY A 77 7.14 -13.49 -12.28
C GLY A 77 5.77 -13.48 -12.96
N GLY A 78 5.09 -12.34 -12.99
CA GLY A 78 3.80 -12.14 -13.65
C GLY A 78 2.99 -11.04 -12.99
N PHE A 79 1.85 -10.66 -13.59
CA PHE A 79 0.90 -9.70 -13.02
C PHE A 79 -0.38 -10.37 -12.50
N HIS A 80 -0.49 -11.70 -12.62
CA HIS A 80 -1.63 -12.45 -12.11
C HIS A 80 -1.51 -12.68 -10.59
N GLU A 81 -2.64 -12.96 -9.95
CA GLU A 81 -2.77 -13.02 -8.49
C GLU A 81 -1.73 -13.93 -7.82
N SER A 82 -1.57 -15.17 -8.29
CA SER A 82 -0.63 -16.12 -7.67
C SER A 82 0.84 -15.68 -7.73
N ALA A 83 1.27 -14.99 -8.79
CA ALA A 83 2.63 -14.46 -8.89
C ALA A 83 2.85 -13.33 -7.86
N LEU A 84 1.87 -12.43 -7.73
CA LEU A 84 1.94 -11.32 -6.79
C LEU A 84 1.85 -11.79 -5.32
N ILE A 85 1.04 -12.80 -5.03
CA ILE A 85 1.02 -13.47 -3.72
C ILE A 85 2.39 -14.10 -3.41
N ALA A 86 2.99 -14.81 -4.36
CA ALA A 86 4.31 -15.40 -4.18
C ALA A 86 5.40 -14.34 -3.94
N LEU A 87 5.30 -13.19 -4.61
CA LEU A 87 6.23 -12.07 -4.42
C LEU A 87 6.12 -11.45 -3.02
N ILE A 88 4.89 -11.24 -2.53
CA ILE A 88 4.64 -10.77 -1.16
C ILE A 88 5.17 -11.78 -0.14
N ALA A 89 4.86 -13.07 -0.34
CA ALA A 89 5.32 -14.16 0.52
C ALA A 89 6.85 -14.25 0.57
N LYS A 90 7.55 -14.04 -0.56
CA LYS A 90 9.00 -13.95 -0.61
C LYS A 90 9.52 -12.82 0.30
N GLY A 91 8.93 -11.63 0.19
CA GLY A 91 9.28 -10.51 1.07
C GLY A 91 9.11 -10.81 2.56
N LEU A 92 8.00 -11.47 2.91
CA LEU A 92 7.74 -11.94 4.27
C LEU A 92 8.77 -12.99 4.74
N GLN A 93 9.11 -13.96 3.89
CA GLN A 93 10.10 -14.99 4.18
C GLN A 93 11.49 -14.38 4.47
N HIS A 94 11.90 -13.38 3.68
CA HIS A 94 13.16 -12.65 3.92
C HIS A 94 13.18 -11.87 5.24
N SER A 95 12.01 -11.58 5.80
CA SER A 95 11.86 -10.84 7.06
C SER A 95 11.98 -11.68 8.33
N VAL A 96 12.09 -13.00 8.20
CA VAL A 96 12.20 -13.91 9.35
C VAL A 96 13.46 -13.56 10.15
N GLY A 97 13.29 -13.41 11.46
CA GLY A 97 14.36 -13.07 12.40
C GLY A 97 14.84 -11.61 12.36
N MET A 98 14.14 -10.71 11.65
CA MET A 98 14.43 -9.28 11.72
C MET A 98 14.18 -8.71 13.11
N LYS A 99 15.09 -7.84 13.57
CA LYS A 99 14.92 -7.05 14.79
C LYS A 99 14.05 -5.84 14.51
N LYS A 100 13.64 -5.13 15.56
CA LYS A 100 12.90 -3.86 15.45
C LYS A 100 13.71 -2.84 14.64
N GLU A 101 13.05 -2.14 13.71
CA GLU A 101 13.66 -1.09 12.87
C GLU A 101 14.82 -1.57 12.00
N GLU A 102 14.74 -2.82 11.54
CA GLU A 102 15.66 -3.38 10.56
C GLU A 102 15.04 -3.26 9.15
N GLN A 103 15.88 -3.09 8.13
CA GLN A 103 15.49 -3.13 6.72
C GLN A 103 16.36 -4.17 5.99
N ARG A 104 15.76 -4.93 5.07
CA ARG A 104 16.45 -5.85 4.17
C ARG A 104 15.98 -5.65 2.73
N ASP A 105 16.92 -5.69 1.80
CA ASP A 105 16.62 -5.78 0.37
C ASP A 105 16.29 -7.23 0.01
N VAL A 106 15.18 -7.43 -0.70
CA VAL A 106 14.67 -8.75 -1.08
C VAL A 106 15.01 -9.05 -2.53
N SER A 107 14.79 -8.07 -3.40
CA SER A 107 15.18 -8.04 -4.81
C SER A 107 15.09 -6.61 -5.34
N GLU A 108 15.47 -6.41 -6.60
CA GLU A 108 15.31 -5.11 -7.27
C GLU A 108 13.89 -4.57 -7.15
N GLY A 109 13.76 -3.37 -6.59
CA GLY A 109 12.49 -2.70 -6.33
C GLY A 109 11.63 -3.32 -5.21
N LEU A 110 12.11 -4.31 -4.46
CA LEU A 110 11.40 -4.89 -3.32
C LEU A 110 12.29 -4.93 -2.07
N SER A 111 11.85 -4.25 -1.01
CA SER A 111 12.46 -4.33 0.31
C SER A 111 11.43 -4.61 1.40
N VAL A 112 11.91 -5.09 2.56
CA VAL A 112 11.10 -5.34 3.75
C VAL A 112 11.69 -4.64 4.96
N GLU A 113 10.83 -4.05 5.78
CA GLU A 113 11.21 -3.31 6.98
C GLU A 113 10.30 -3.65 8.18
N THR A 114 10.88 -3.76 9.37
CA THR A 114 10.17 -3.91 10.65
C THR A 114 9.90 -2.56 11.30
N VAL A 115 8.99 -1.80 10.70
CA VAL A 115 8.59 -0.45 11.15
C VAL A 115 7.09 -0.40 11.45
N SER A 116 6.69 0.42 12.44
CA SER A 116 5.28 0.67 12.72
C SER A 116 4.63 1.53 11.63
N PHE A 117 3.32 1.38 11.45
CA PHE A 117 2.53 2.21 10.55
C PHE A 117 2.74 3.72 10.85
N GLU A 118 2.71 4.11 12.11
CA GLU A 118 2.86 5.51 12.51
C GLU A 118 4.24 6.08 12.13
N LYS A 119 5.31 5.31 12.34
CA LYS A 119 6.67 5.75 11.99
C LYS A 119 6.88 5.78 10.48
N LEU A 120 6.29 4.83 9.74
CA LEU A 120 6.30 4.86 8.29
C LEU A 120 5.63 6.13 7.76
N VAL A 121 4.40 6.42 8.20
CA VAL A 121 3.66 7.58 7.70
C VAL A 121 4.30 8.90 8.13
N GLN A 122 4.92 8.96 9.30
CA GLN A 122 5.70 10.12 9.72
C GLN A 122 6.85 10.42 8.74
N ARG A 123 7.62 9.39 8.32
CA ARG A 123 8.68 9.57 7.32
C ARG A 123 8.11 9.99 5.97
N LEU A 124 7.02 9.37 5.54
CA LEU A 124 6.39 9.71 4.26
C LEU A 124 5.83 11.15 4.24
N ALA A 125 5.46 11.71 5.39
CA ALA A 125 5.00 13.10 5.50
C ALA A 125 6.10 14.12 5.19
N GLU A 126 7.38 13.73 5.22
CA GLU A 126 8.51 14.61 4.89
C GLU A 126 8.59 14.86 3.37
N ASP A 127 8.20 13.87 2.55
CA ASP A 127 8.34 13.90 1.09
C ASP A 127 7.01 13.96 0.33
N TYR A 128 5.89 13.59 0.97
CA TYR A 128 4.58 13.47 0.34
C TYR A 128 3.49 14.25 1.08
N THR A 129 2.55 14.81 0.31
CA THR A 129 1.25 15.20 0.86
C THR A 129 0.43 13.95 1.15
N LEU A 130 -0.03 13.80 2.39
CA LEU A 130 -0.75 12.61 2.84
C LEU A 130 -2.27 12.75 2.62
N TYR A 131 -2.87 11.72 2.04
CA TYR A 131 -4.31 11.63 1.79
C TYR A 131 -4.88 10.36 2.40
N LEU A 132 -5.91 10.47 3.23
CA LEU A 132 -6.69 9.34 3.74
C LEU A 132 -8.01 9.26 2.97
N LEU A 133 -8.36 8.07 2.47
CA LEU A 133 -9.66 7.86 1.83
C LEU A 133 -10.78 7.92 2.87
N ASP A 134 -11.74 8.82 2.66
CA ASP A 134 -12.92 8.98 3.48
C ASP A 134 -14.09 9.48 2.63
N LYS A 135 -15.26 8.85 2.75
CA LYS A 135 -16.48 9.22 2.01
C LYS A 135 -16.90 10.68 2.25
N LYS A 136 -16.49 11.29 3.36
CA LYS A 136 -16.75 12.68 3.73
C LYS A 136 -15.58 13.63 3.41
N GLY A 137 -14.55 13.15 2.73
CA GLY A 137 -13.43 13.97 2.25
C GLY A 137 -13.82 14.86 1.07
N THR A 138 -12.92 15.75 0.67
CA THR A 138 -13.01 16.51 -0.59
C THR A 138 -13.11 15.52 -1.74
N ASP A 139 -13.98 15.75 -2.74
CA ASP A 139 -13.96 14.91 -3.94
C ASP A 139 -12.58 15.00 -4.59
N ILE A 140 -12.01 13.86 -4.99
CA ILE A 140 -10.70 13.81 -5.63
C ILE A 140 -10.60 14.76 -6.84
N ARG A 141 -11.71 14.98 -7.54
CA ARG A 141 -11.82 15.89 -8.71
C ARG A 141 -11.62 17.36 -8.35
N ASP A 142 -11.93 17.74 -7.11
CA ASP A 142 -11.83 19.11 -6.61
C ASP A 142 -10.54 19.34 -5.80
N GLU A 143 -9.84 18.27 -5.43
CA GLU A 143 -8.61 18.34 -4.62
C GLU A 143 -7.42 18.89 -5.45
N PRO A 144 -6.80 20.02 -5.06
CA PRO A 144 -5.71 20.64 -5.81
C PRO A 144 -4.34 19.98 -5.53
N PHE A 145 -4.14 18.77 -6.07
CA PHE A 145 -2.86 18.07 -5.97
C PHE A 145 -1.69 18.94 -6.44
N SER A 146 -0.71 19.14 -5.58
CA SER A 146 0.44 20.03 -5.79
C SER A 146 1.74 19.39 -5.29
N GLY A 147 2.17 18.31 -5.95
CA GLY A 147 3.43 17.62 -5.66
C GLY A 147 3.23 16.13 -5.37
N PRO A 148 4.27 15.43 -4.90
CA PRO A 148 4.17 14.01 -4.56
C PRO A 148 3.02 13.74 -3.58
N ALA A 149 2.20 12.74 -3.89
CA ALA A 149 1.01 12.39 -3.12
C ALA A 149 1.10 10.97 -2.56
N CYS A 150 0.74 10.79 -1.29
CA CYS A 150 0.69 9.49 -0.63
C CYS A 150 -0.73 9.18 -0.17
N PHE A 151 -1.34 8.15 -0.75
CA PHE A 151 -2.69 7.70 -0.42
C PHE A 151 -2.65 6.56 0.59
N ILE A 152 -3.35 6.75 1.70
CA ILE A 152 -3.45 5.80 2.81
C ILE A 152 -4.79 5.08 2.69
N LEU A 153 -4.72 3.76 2.56
CA LEU A 153 -5.85 2.86 2.47
C LEU A 153 -5.75 1.80 3.58
N THR A 154 -6.89 1.19 3.87
CA THR A 154 -6.98 0.02 4.74
C THR A 154 -7.52 -1.15 3.92
N ASP A 155 -7.30 -2.36 4.39
CA ASP A 155 -7.92 -3.57 3.83
C ASP A 155 -9.44 -3.57 4.08
N HIS A 156 -10.05 -4.74 4.26
CA HIS A 156 -11.47 -4.84 4.61
C HIS A 156 -11.77 -4.40 6.06
N ILE A 157 -10.74 -4.19 6.90
CA ILE A 157 -10.88 -3.76 8.29
C ILE A 157 -10.75 -2.23 8.34
N PRO A 158 -11.73 -1.50 8.91
CA PRO A 158 -11.65 -0.05 9.04
C PRO A 158 -10.41 0.43 9.81
N MET A 159 -9.88 1.58 9.41
CA MET A 159 -8.79 2.25 10.11
C MET A 159 -9.20 2.55 11.57
N PRO A 160 -8.38 2.19 12.58
CA PRO A 160 -8.67 2.51 13.96
C PRO A 160 -8.83 4.03 14.20
N LYS A 161 -9.84 4.42 14.99
CA LYS A 161 -10.08 5.84 15.34
C LYS A 161 -8.83 6.55 15.91
N LYS A 162 -7.99 5.81 16.65
CA LYS A 162 -6.75 6.35 17.24
C LYS A 162 -5.72 6.74 16.18
N SER A 163 -5.62 5.98 15.08
CA SER A 163 -4.67 6.27 14.00
C SER A 163 -4.99 7.58 13.29
N TRP A 164 -6.27 7.96 13.20
CA TRP A 164 -6.65 9.25 12.62
C TRP A 164 -6.05 10.46 13.36
N ASN A 165 -5.96 10.43 14.69
CA ASN A 165 -5.42 11.56 15.44
C ASN A 165 -3.94 11.81 15.12
N SER A 166 -3.17 10.74 14.90
CA SER A 166 -1.77 10.84 14.47
C SER A 166 -1.67 11.37 13.05
N LEU A 167 -2.46 10.83 12.12
CA LEU A 167 -2.51 11.28 10.72
C LEU A 167 -2.89 12.77 10.61
N LYS A 168 -3.90 13.20 11.37
CA LYS A 168 -4.33 14.61 11.40
C LYS A 168 -3.20 15.55 11.86
N ARG A 169 -2.36 15.13 12.81
CA ARG A 169 -1.20 15.92 13.28
C ARG A 169 -0.11 16.04 12.21
N LEU A 170 -0.01 15.07 11.31
CA LEU A 170 0.90 15.07 10.16
C LEU A 170 0.31 15.83 8.96
N GLY A 171 -0.79 16.58 9.13
CA GLY A 171 -1.41 17.33 8.04
C GLY A 171 -2.15 16.47 7.02
N THR A 172 -2.48 15.21 7.35
CA THR A 172 -3.21 14.33 6.42
C THR A 172 -4.57 14.89 6.05
N GLN A 173 -4.84 14.99 4.75
CA GLN A 173 -6.08 15.45 4.17
C GLN A 173 -7.02 14.27 3.92
N LYS A 174 -8.34 14.51 3.90
CA LYS A 174 -9.32 13.48 3.57
C LYS A 174 -9.80 13.67 2.14
N VAL A 175 -9.74 12.62 1.33
CA VAL A 175 -10.21 12.63 -0.05
C VAL A 175 -11.26 11.54 -0.26
N SER A 176 -12.28 11.84 -1.07
CA SER A 176 -13.37 10.95 -1.43
C SER A 176 -13.23 10.55 -2.90
N LEU A 177 -13.55 9.28 -3.20
CA LEU A 177 -13.59 8.74 -4.57
C LEU A 177 -15.02 8.52 -5.07
N GLY A 178 -16.01 9.00 -4.32
CA GLY A 178 -17.42 8.86 -4.62
C GLY A 178 -18.23 8.27 -3.46
N PRO A 179 -19.53 8.03 -3.69
CA PRO A 179 -20.47 7.67 -2.62
C PRO A 179 -20.39 6.19 -2.21
N GLN A 180 -19.82 5.32 -3.05
CA GLN A 180 -19.80 3.87 -2.84
C GLN A 180 -18.55 3.46 -2.04
N MET A 181 -18.72 2.48 -1.14
CA MET A 181 -17.58 1.83 -0.50
C MET A 181 -16.96 0.86 -1.51
N LEU A 182 -15.66 1.04 -1.77
CA LEU A 182 -14.90 0.29 -2.77
C LEU A 182 -13.79 -0.51 -2.10
N PHE A 183 -13.32 -1.55 -2.78
CA PHE A 183 -12.09 -2.22 -2.39
C PHE A 183 -10.89 -1.30 -2.57
N ALA A 184 -9.86 -1.47 -1.74
CA ALA A 184 -8.62 -0.70 -1.84
C ALA A 184 -8.01 -0.75 -3.26
N SER A 185 -8.06 -1.92 -3.91
CA SER A 185 -7.60 -2.11 -5.28
C SER A 185 -8.39 -1.29 -6.31
N GLN A 186 -9.69 -1.09 -6.12
CA GLN A 186 -10.53 -0.25 -6.98
C GLN A 186 -10.28 1.24 -6.75
N CYS A 187 -10.07 1.63 -5.48
CA CYS A 187 -9.70 3.00 -5.13
C CYS A 187 -8.42 3.45 -5.85
N ILE A 188 -7.41 2.56 -5.91
CA ILE A 188 -6.16 2.81 -6.63
C ILE A 188 -6.41 3.09 -8.11
N VAL A 189 -7.28 2.31 -8.77
CA VAL A 189 -7.64 2.54 -10.18
C VAL A 189 -8.27 3.92 -10.38
N LEU A 190 -9.17 4.33 -9.48
CA LEU A 190 -9.82 5.64 -9.58
C LEU A 190 -8.84 6.80 -9.34
N ILE A 191 -7.92 6.65 -8.39
CA ILE A 191 -6.85 7.63 -8.14
C ILE A 191 -5.97 7.76 -9.37
N HIS A 192 -5.50 6.64 -9.91
CA HIS A 192 -4.70 6.63 -11.13
C HIS A 192 -5.41 7.27 -12.31
N ASN A 193 -6.67 6.91 -12.55
CA ASN A 193 -7.46 7.50 -13.62
C ASN A 193 -7.60 9.03 -13.45
N GLU A 194 -7.79 9.53 -12.23
CA GLU A 194 -7.87 10.97 -12.00
C GLU A 194 -6.53 11.68 -12.24
N PHE A 195 -5.41 11.07 -11.84
CA PHE A 195 -4.07 11.61 -12.12
C PHE A 195 -3.76 11.58 -13.62
N ASP A 196 -4.06 10.48 -14.31
CA ASP A 196 -3.87 10.32 -15.75
C ASP A 196 -4.66 11.38 -16.53
N ARG A 197 -5.91 11.66 -16.12
CA ARG A 197 -6.75 12.71 -16.74
C ARG A 197 -6.18 14.12 -16.58
N ARG A 198 -5.39 14.36 -15.53
CA ARG A 198 -4.69 15.64 -15.27
C ARG A 198 -3.32 15.70 -15.93
N GLY A 199 -2.86 14.60 -16.54
CA GLY A 199 -1.54 14.50 -17.16
C GLY A 199 -0.39 14.39 -16.16
N PHE A 200 -0.66 13.84 -14.97
CA PHE A 200 0.33 13.63 -13.92
C PHE A 200 1.08 12.31 -14.00
#